data_AF-A0A0M8VKI3-F1
#
_entry.id   AF-A0A0M8VKI3-F1
#
_cell.length_a   1.000
_cell.length_b   1.000
_cell.length_c   1.000
_cell.angle_alpha   90.00
_cell.angle_beta   90.00
_cell.angle_gamma   90.00
#
_symmetry.space_group_name_H-M   'P 1'
#
loop_
_entity.id
_entity.type
_entity.pdbx_description
1 polymer ?
#
loop_
_entity_poly.entity_id
_entity_poly.type
_entity_poly.pdbx_seq_one_letter_code
_entity_poly.pdbx_strand_id
1 'polypeptide(L)'
;MRVLGVSNEAEMVACFLGGELSSERFGGDIRSRLVACGQTEELITRPDLSDAGANAARRALLAATRGYGEDRELFENFPARVTWTRAVLSAAEVAQVRYMNYSYWVELSGGSRRPADAAGRVRAGVRAFDVPNERFVKAARALTRGERFSPLILVGEGHERLVCLEGHLRLTAYALAGFPADVECLVGTAPAMGRWAQ
;
A
#
# COMPACT_ATOMS: atom_id res chain seq x y z
N MET A 1 0.51 5.02 -17.77
CA MET A 1 1.27 4.15 -16.87
C MET A 1 2.35 3.53 -17.70
N ARG A 2 3.60 3.49 -17.22
CA ARG A 2 4.70 2.82 -17.94
C ARG A 2 5.05 1.51 -17.26
N VAL A 3 4.84 0.40 -17.95
CA VAL A 3 5.20 -0.94 -17.44
C VAL A 3 6.72 -1.09 -17.43
N LEU A 4 7.26 -1.55 -16.29
CA LEU A 4 8.68 -1.86 -16.13
C LEU A 4 8.98 -3.34 -16.34
N GLY A 5 8.01 -4.22 -16.03
CA GLY A 5 8.16 -5.66 -16.20
C GLY A 5 7.12 -6.47 -15.44
N VAL A 6 7.16 -7.78 -15.66
CA VAL A 6 6.32 -8.74 -14.94
C VAL A 6 6.72 -8.80 -13.46
N SER A 7 5.73 -8.90 -12.59
CA SER A 7 5.89 -9.14 -11.15
C SER A 7 5.17 -10.43 -10.77
N ASN A 8 5.28 -10.83 -9.52
CA ASN A 8 4.54 -11.96 -8.97
C ASN A 8 4.00 -11.65 -7.57
N GLU A 9 3.28 -12.62 -7.03
CA GLU A 9 2.68 -12.53 -5.70
C GLU A 9 3.75 -12.44 -4.60
N ALA A 10 4.84 -13.21 -4.69
CA ALA A 10 5.90 -13.20 -3.69
C ALA A 10 6.51 -11.80 -3.53
N GLU A 11 6.70 -11.10 -4.65
CA GLU A 11 7.15 -9.71 -4.64
C GLU A 11 6.13 -8.78 -3.97
N MET A 12 4.85 -8.91 -4.31
CA MET A 12 3.80 -8.11 -3.68
C MET A 12 3.79 -8.31 -2.17
N VAL A 13 3.83 -9.55 -1.69
CA VAL A 13 3.86 -9.87 -0.26
C VAL A 13 5.10 -9.29 0.41
N ALA A 14 6.28 -9.41 -0.21
CA ALA A 14 7.51 -8.82 0.32
C ALA A 14 7.42 -7.29 0.42
N CYS A 15 6.91 -6.63 -0.62
CA CYS A 15 6.73 -5.17 -0.63
C CYS A 15 5.72 -4.73 0.44
N PHE A 16 4.61 -5.44 0.58
CA PHE A 16 3.56 -5.14 1.55
C PHE A 16 4.12 -5.21 2.98
N LEU A 17 4.77 -6.33 3.32
CA LEU A 17 5.38 -6.52 4.64
C LEU A 17 6.51 -5.54 4.91
N GLY A 18 7.31 -5.17 3.90
CA GLY A 18 8.32 -4.12 4.02
C GLY A 18 7.71 -2.76 4.36
N GLY A 19 6.59 -2.42 3.71
CA GLY A 19 5.79 -1.24 4.04
C GLY A 19 5.32 -1.25 5.50
N GLU A 20 4.77 -2.37 5.97
CA GLU A 20 4.26 -2.49 7.33
C GLU A 20 5.35 -2.53 8.41
N LEU A 21 6.49 -3.17 8.14
CA LEU A 21 7.61 -3.22 9.07
C LEU A 21 8.16 -1.82 9.37
N SER A 22 8.17 -0.95 8.37
CA SER A 22 8.58 0.47 8.47
C SER A 22 7.52 1.39 9.09
N SER A 23 6.28 0.90 9.25
CA SER A 23 5.18 1.68 9.80
C SER A 23 5.25 1.75 11.33
N GLU A 24 5.12 2.95 11.87
CA GLU A 24 4.99 3.17 13.33
C GLU A 24 3.80 2.40 13.93
N ARG A 25 2.73 2.19 13.15
CA ARG A 25 1.50 1.52 13.61
C ARG A 25 1.60 -0.01 13.57
N PHE A 26 2.28 -0.56 12.56
CA PHE A 26 2.22 -2.00 12.27
C PHE A 26 3.55 -2.72 12.52
N GLY A 27 4.67 -2.01 12.51
CA GLY A 27 5.98 -2.62 12.61
C GLY A 27 6.23 -3.32 13.95
N GLY A 28 5.56 -2.92 15.03
CA GLY A 28 5.64 -3.62 16.32
C GLY A 28 5.07 -5.04 16.23
N ASP A 29 3.83 -5.18 15.75
CA ASP A 29 3.17 -6.49 15.61
C ASP A 29 3.91 -7.41 14.62
N ILE A 30 4.39 -6.85 13.50
CA ILE A 30 5.20 -7.60 12.53
C ILE A 30 6.46 -8.20 13.19
N ARG A 31 7.22 -7.39 13.95
CA ARG A 31 8.41 -7.86 14.67
C ARG A 31 8.08 -8.94 15.70
N SER A 32 7.02 -8.73 16.49
CA SER A 32 6.58 -9.71 17.48
C SER A 32 6.22 -11.06 16.86
N ARG A 33 5.53 -11.06 15.71
CA ARG A 33 5.15 -12.29 14.99
C ARG A 33 6.32 -12.99 14.33
N LEU A 34 7.28 -12.23 13.76
CA LEU A 34 8.52 -12.81 13.24
C LEU A 34 9.24 -13.62 14.34
N VAL A 35 9.42 -13.02 15.52
CA VAL A 35 10.06 -13.69 16.67
C VAL A 35 9.28 -14.94 17.08
N ALA A 36 7.95 -14.86 17.18
CA ALA A 36 7.10 -16.00 17.54
C ALA A 36 7.21 -17.18 16.55
N CYS A 37 7.52 -16.92 15.28
CA CYS A 37 7.72 -17.92 14.24
C CYS A 37 9.19 -18.32 14.04
N GLY A 38 10.11 -17.87 14.91
CA GLY A 38 11.55 -18.15 14.78
C GLY A 38 12.21 -17.48 13.57
N GLN A 39 11.62 -16.40 13.06
CA GLN A 39 12.10 -15.64 11.90
C GLN A 39 12.75 -14.32 12.34
N THR A 40 13.62 -13.77 11.50
CA THR A 40 14.24 -12.46 11.69
C THR A 40 13.66 -11.42 10.72
N GLU A 41 13.95 -10.13 10.93
CA GLU A 41 13.56 -9.07 9.99
C GLU A 41 14.18 -9.25 8.59
N GLU A 42 15.24 -10.05 8.45
CA GLU A 42 15.85 -10.37 7.15
C GLU A 42 14.89 -11.08 6.21
N LEU A 43 13.92 -11.83 6.77
CA LEU A 43 12.83 -12.40 6.00
C LEU A 43 12.12 -11.32 5.17
N ILE A 44 11.98 -10.10 5.68
CA ILE A 44 11.28 -9.00 4.99
C ILE A 44 12.26 -8.05 4.31
N THR A 45 13.37 -7.70 4.96
CA THR A 45 14.27 -6.62 4.51
C THR A 45 15.23 -7.04 3.40
N ARG A 46 15.44 -8.35 3.19
CA ARG A 46 16.31 -8.89 2.14
C ARG A 46 15.61 -10.03 1.39
N PRO A 47 14.52 -9.75 0.64
CA PRO A 47 13.72 -10.81 0.06
C PRO A 47 14.44 -11.48 -1.11
N ASP A 48 14.80 -12.75 -0.95
CA ASP A 48 15.04 -13.65 -2.06
C ASP A 48 13.69 -14.18 -2.55
N LEU A 49 13.29 -13.75 -3.75
CA LEU A 49 12.03 -14.15 -4.40
C LEU A 49 12.12 -15.53 -5.06
N SER A 50 13.32 -16.10 -5.19
CA SER A 50 13.52 -17.47 -5.69
C SER A 50 13.42 -18.53 -4.59
N ASP A 51 13.54 -18.13 -3.32
CA ASP A 51 13.36 -19.00 -2.17
C ASP A 51 11.87 -19.25 -1.88
N ALA A 52 11.38 -20.41 -2.30
CA ALA A 52 9.99 -20.82 -2.08
C ALA A 52 9.62 -20.94 -0.60
N GLY A 53 10.56 -21.35 0.27
CA GLY A 53 10.32 -21.49 1.71
C GLY A 53 10.17 -20.12 2.38
N ALA A 54 11.09 -19.19 2.07
CA ALA A 54 11.00 -17.82 2.57
C ALA A 54 9.74 -17.11 2.05
N ASN A 55 9.36 -17.33 0.78
CA ASN A 55 8.12 -16.79 0.23
C ASN A 55 6.87 -17.35 0.92
N ALA A 56 6.84 -18.65 1.23
CA ALA A 56 5.76 -19.24 2.00
C ALA A 56 5.68 -18.65 3.42
N ALA A 57 6.81 -18.43 4.08
CA ALA A 57 6.87 -17.80 5.40
C ALA A 57 6.36 -16.35 5.38
N ARG A 58 6.74 -15.55 4.37
CA ARG A 58 6.20 -14.20 4.17
C ARG A 58 4.69 -14.23 3.95
N ARG A 59 4.19 -15.15 3.09
CA ARG A 59 2.75 -15.30 2.83
C ARG A 59 2.00 -15.66 4.11
N ALA A 60 2.51 -16.59 4.91
CA ALA A 60 1.92 -16.97 6.19
C ALA A 60 1.91 -15.81 7.20
N LEU A 61 2.97 -14.99 7.24
CA LEU A 61 3.00 -13.80 8.09
C LEU A 61 1.93 -12.79 7.67
N LEU A 62 1.79 -12.51 6.37
CA LEU A 62 0.75 -11.62 5.86
C LEU A 62 -0.67 -12.17 6.09
N ALA A 63 -0.85 -13.48 5.98
CA ALA A 63 -2.09 -14.15 6.37
C ALA A 63 -2.41 -13.89 7.84
N ALA A 64 -1.45 -14.10 8.74
CA ALA A 64 -1.62 -13.94 10.18
C ALA A 64 -1.94 -12.50 10.62
N THR A 65 -1.48 -11.48 9.88
CA THR A 65 -1.67 -10.06 10.24
C THR A 65 -2.78 -9.35 9.48
N ARG A 66 -3.17 -9.86 8.30
CA ARG A 66 -4.10 -9.20 7.38
C ARG A 66 -5.16 -10.10 6.76
N GLY A 67 -5.11 -11.41 7.00
CA GLY A 67 -6.03 -12.37 6.42
C GLY A 67 -5.76 -12.75 4.96
N TYR A 68 -4.56 -12.47 4.45
CA TYR A 68 -4.21 -12.76 3.06
C TYR A 68 -4.34 -14.25 2.71
N GLY A 69 -5.17 -14.55 1.71
CA GLY A 69 -5.43 -15.92 1.26
C GLY A 69 -6.39 -16.72 2.15
N GLU A 70 -6.95 -16.10 3.19
CA GLU A 70 -7.87 -16.73 4.14
C GLU A 70 -9.28 -16.11 4.11
N ASP A 71 -9.54 -15.22 3.15
CA ASP A 71 -10.83 -14.56 2.95
C ASP A 71 -11.35 -13.82 4.19
N ARG A 72 -10.47 -13.07 4.86
CA ARG A 72 -10.80 -12.31 6.07
C ARG A 72 -10.06 -10.98 6.13
N GLU A 73 -10.52 -10.10 7.03
CA GLU A 73 -9.90 -8.81 7.33
C GLU A 73 -9.69 -7.93 6.09
N LEU A 74 -8.44 -7.56 5.76
CA LEU A 74 -8.14 -6.70 4.62
C LEU A 74 -8.41 -7.40 3.29
N PHE A 75 -8.30 -8.73 3.27
CA PHE A 75 -8.35 -9.54 2.06
C PHE A 75 -9.65 -10.36 1.93
N GLU A 76 -10.67 -10.03 2.72
CA GLU A 76 -12.03 -10.56 2.54
C GLU A 76 -12.56 -10.17 1.15
N ASN A 77 -13.04 -11.16 0.38
CA ASN A 77 -13.44 -11.07 -1.03
C ASN A 77 -12.33 -10.65 -2.00
N PHE A 78 -11.05 -10.72 -1.61
CA PHE A 78 -9.93 -10.42 -2.51
C PHE A 78 -9.76 -11.52 -3.56
N PRO A 79 -9.54 -11.19 -4.85
CA PRO A 79 -9.43 -12.21 -5.89
C PRO A 79 -8.28 -13.20 -5.66
N ALA A 80 -8.56 -14.50 -5.80
CA ALA A 80 -7.56 -15.55 -5.63
C ALA A 80 -6.46 -15.55 -6.73
N ARG A 81 -6.75 -14.97 -7.91
CA ARG A 81 -5.80 -14.87 -9.03
C ARG A 81 -5.65 -13.41 -9.43
N VAL A 82 -4.47 -12.86 -9.14
CA VAL A 82 -4.11 -11.49 -9.48
C VAL A 82 -2.86 -11.50 -10.34
N THR A 83 -2.91 -10.79 -11.46
CA THR A 83 -1.73 -10.56 -12.30
C THR A 83 -0.98 -9.34 -11.77
N TRP A 84 0.27 -9.53 -11.38
CA TRP A 84 1.11 -8.47 -10.83
C TRP A 84 2.08 -7.92 -11.87
N THR A 85 2.22 -6.60 -11.92
CA THR A 85 3.13 -5.89 -12.83
C THR A 85 3.88 -4.80 -12.08
N ARG A 86 5.19 -4.65 -12.34
CA ARG A 86 5.95 -3.47 -11.92
C ARG A 86 5.68 -2.34 -12.90
N ALA A 87 5.31 -1.17 -12.40
CA ALA A 87 5.03 -0.01 -13.23
C ALA A 87 5.47 1.30 -12.59
N VAL A 88 5.58 2.33 -13.41
CA VAL A 88 5.70 3.72 -12.98
C VAL A 88 4.43 4.46 -13.39
N LEU A 89 3.81 5.12 -12.44
CA LEU A 89 2.70 6.04 -12.69
C LEU A 89 3.24 7.47 -12.70
N SER A 90 2.76 8.26 -13.65
CA SER A 90 3.03 9.71 -13.65
C SER A 90 2.32 10.40 -12.49
N ALA A 91 2.77 11.60 -12.13
CA ALA A 91 2.11 12.43 -11.12
C ALA A 91 0.58 12.57 -11.35
N ALA A 92 0.17 12.77 -12.60
CA ALA A 92 -1.25 12.88 -12.99
C ALA A 92 -2.04 11.58 -12.79
N GLU A 93 -1.40 10.43 -12.98
CA GLU A 93 -2.02 9.11 -12.78
C GLU A 93 -2.12 8.75 -11.32
N VAL A 94 -1.07 9.02 -10.53
CA VAL A 94 -1.09 8.84 -9.07
C VAL A 94 -2.19 9.71 -8.44
N ALA A 95 -2.44 10.91 -8.96
CA ALA A 95 -3.52 11.77 -8.49
C ALA A 95 -4.93 11.18 -8.72
N GLN A 96 -5.08 10.22 -9.64
CA GLN A 96 -6.35 9.54 -9.92
C GLN A 96 -6.56 8.27 -9.09
N VAL A 97 -5.51 7.75 -8.44
CA VAL A 97 -5.60 6.60 -7.55
C VAL A 97 -6.55 6.92 -6.38
N ARG A 98 -7.42 5.97 -6.05
CA ARG A 98 -8.33 6.09 -4.91
C ARG A 98 -7.80 5.35 -3.69
N TYR A 99 -8.16 5.80 -2.51
CA TYR A 99 -8.04 4.98 -1.31
C TYR A 99 -9.00 3.81 -1.34
N MET A 100 -8.68 2.74 -0.61
CA MET A 100 -9.64 1.69 -0.30
C MET A 100 -10.88 2.29 0.38
N ASN A 101 -12.04 1.64 0.21
CA ASN A 101 -13.27 2.04 0.88
C ASN A 101 -13.25 1.60 2.34
N TYR A 102 -12.51 2.35 3.13
CA TYR A 102 -12.37 2.12 4.56
C TYR A 102 -12.71 3.42 5.28
N SER A 103 -13.47 3.31 6.36
CA SER A 103 -14.09 4.44 7.06
C SER A 103 -13.12 5.60 7.30
N TYR A 104 -11.89 5.30 7.73
CA TYR A 104 -10.84 6.31 7.94
C TYR A 104 -10.52 7.13 6.68
N TRP A 105 -10.34 6.48 5.53
CA TRP A 105 -9.97 7.17 4.30
C TRP A 105 -11.14 7.90 3.66
N VAL A 106 -12.35 7.35 3.81
CA VAL A 106 -13.60 8.01 3.43
C VAL A 106 -13.75 9.31 4.23
N GLU A 107 -13.60 9.26 5.56
CA GLU A 107 -13.69 10.44 6.41
C GLU A 107 -12.60 11.49 6.11
N LEU A 108 -11.35 11.04 5.98
CA LEU A 108 -10.21 11.93 5.70
C LEU A 108 -10.39 12.68 4.37
N SER A 109 -10.92 12.00 3.35
CA SER A 109 -11.16 12.59 2.02
C SER A 109 -12.50 13.31 1.87
N GLY A 110 -13.37 13.29 2.89
CA GLY A 110 -14.72 13.87 2.79
C GLY A 110 -15.62 13.09 1.83
N GLY A 111 -15.46 11.76 1.78
CA GLY A 111 -16.27 10.86 0.97
C GLY A 111 -15.71 10.52 -0.42
N SER A 112 -14.80 11.32 -0.96
CA SER A 112 -14.36 11.17 -2.35
C SER A 112 -13.40 10.01 -2.59
N ARG A 113 -12.71 9.57 -1.53
CA ARG A 113 -11.59 8.62 -1.55
C ARG A 113 -10.39 9.10 -2.38
N ARG A 114 -10.33 10.38 -2.77
CA ARG A 114 -9.23 10.93 -3.56
C ARG A 114 -8.14 11.50 -2.64
N PRO A 115 -6.86 11.30 -2.98
CA PRO A 115 -5.76 11.79 -2.17
C PRO A 115 -5.61 13.31 -2.22
N ALA A 116 -5.98 13.95 -3.34
CA ALA A 116 -6.01 15.41 -3.44
C ALA A 116 -6.99 16.05 -2.45
N ASP A 117 -8.19 15.48 -2.30
CA ASP A 117 -9.21 15.99 -1.39
C ASP A 117 -8.81 15.76 0.07
N ALA A 118 -8.26 14.59 0.37
CA ALA A 118 -7.67 14.30 1.69
C ALA A 118 -6.54 15.30 2.02
N ALA A 119 -5.64 15.57 1.09
CA ALA A 119 -4.56 16.55 1.28
C ALA A 119 -5.11 17.96 1.51
N GLY A 120 -6.16 18.38 0.79
CA GLY A 120 -6.86 19.65 1.03
C GLY A 120 -7.42 19.74 2.44
N ARG A 121 -8.10 18.69 2.91
CA ARG A 121 -8.67 18.62 4.26
C ARG A 121 -7.61 18.59 5.36
N VAL A 122 -6.52 17.86 5.15
CA VAL A 122 -5.36 17.85 6.06
C VAL A 122 -4.76 19.26 6.18
N ARG A 123 -4.59 19.98 5.07
CA ARG A 123 -4.10 21.38 5.08
C ARG A 123 -5.04 22.33 5.81
N ALA A 124 -6.36 22.08 5.73
CA ALA A 124 -7.38 22.82 6.47
C ALA A 124 -7.46 22.43 7.97
N GLY A 125 -6.61 21.51 8.44
CA GLY A 125 -6.57 21.09 9.85
C GLY A 125 -7.62 20.03 10.22
N VAL A 126 -8.38 19.50 9.27
CA VAL A 126 -9.38 18.46 9.53
C VAL A 126 -8.70 17.15 9.92
N ARG A 127 -9.15 16.56 11.03
CA ARG A 127 -8.67 15.27 11.55
C ARG A 127 -9.78 14.23 11.42
N ALA A 128 -9.54 13.17 10.67
CA ALA A 128 -10.48 12.06 10.56
C ALA A 128 -10.51 11.28 11.88
N PHE A 129 -11.67 11.21 12.54
CA PHE A 129 -11.86 10.56 13.84
C PHE A 129 -10.84 11.00 14.90
N ASP A 130 -10.52 12.30 14.92
CA ASP A 130 -9.53 12.92 15.80
C ASP A 130 -8.10 12.37 15.69
N VAL A 131 -7.81 11.54 14.68
CA VAL A 131 -6.48 10.99 14.45
C VAL A 131 -5.54 12.11 13.98
N PRO A 132 -4.36 12.29 14.58
CA PRO A 132 -3.41 13.33 14.20
C PRO A 132 -2.83 13.17 12.78
N ASN A 133 -2.55 14.30 12.12
CA ASN A 133 -2.12 14.37 10.70
C ASN A 133 -0.60 14.46 10.50
N GLU A 134 0.18 14.60 11.58
CA GLU A 134 1.60 14.94 11.59
C GLU A 134 2.43 13.92 10.80
N ARG A 135 2.03 12.65 10.82
CA ARG A 135 2.65 11.58 10.03
C ARG A 135 2.61 11.84 8.52
N PHE A 136 1.51 12.40 8.01
CA PHE A 136 1.38 12.73 6.59
C PHE A 136 2.26 13.91 6.22
N VAL A 137 2.31 14.93 7.09
CA VAL A 137 3.15 16.13 6.89
C VAL A 137 4.64 15.77 6.96
N LYS A 138 5.03 14.93 7.92
CA LYS A 138 6.41 14.42 8.05
C LYS A 138 6.83 13.67 6.79
N ALA A 139 5.98 12.77 6.29
CA ALA A 139 6.25 12.01 5.07
C ALA A 139 6.28 12.90 3.81
N ALA A 140 5.41 13.91 3.71
CA ALA A 140 5.44 14.86 2.59
C ALA A 140 6.75 15.67 2.56
N ARG A 141 7.22 16.13 3.73
CA ARG A 141 8.53 16.82 3.84
C ARG A 141 9.69 15.91 3.47
N ALA A 142 9.66 14.65 3.90
CA ALA A 142 10.65 13.64 3.52
C ALA A 142 10.69 13.46 1.99
N LEU A 143 9.52 13.34 1.36
CA LEU A 143 9.42 13.26 -0.10
C LEU A 143 10.07 14.47 -0.79
N THR A 144 9.77 15.68 -0.34
CA THR A 144 10.34 16.92 -0.91
C THR A 144 11.86 17.00 -0.75
N ARG A 145 12.44 16.34 0.25
CA ARG A 145 13.90 16.23 0.42
C ARG A 145 14.56 15.17 -0.48
N GLY A 146 13.77 14.45 -1.29
CA GLY A 146 14.26 13.39 -2.18
C GLY A 146 14.39 12.03 -1.49
N GLU A 147 13.79 11.84 -0.31
CA GLU A 147 13.72 10.51 0.29
C GLU A 147 12.90 9.58 -0.60
N ARG A 148 13.45 8.39 -0.87
CA ARG A 148 12.75 7.36 -1.64
C ARG A 148 11.93 6.51 -0.70
N PHE A 149 10.67 6.29 -1.06
CA PHE A 149 9.81 5.38 -0.35
C PHE A 149 9.67 4.05 -1.09
N SER A 150 9.28 3.02 -0.34
CA SER A 150 8.82 1.75 -0.93
C SER A 150 7.69 2.01 -1.93
N PRO A 151 7.61 1.20 -3.01
CA PRO A 151 6.55 1.29 -4.00
C PRO A 151 5.14 1.33 -3.40
N LEU A 152 4.20 1.95 -4.10
CA LEU A 152 2.78 1.78 -3.77
C LEU A 152 2.31 0.40 -4.26
N ILE A 153 1.37 -0.21 -3.55
CA ILE A 153 0.68 -1.41 -4.05
C ILE A 153 -0.72 -0.98 -4.45
N LEU A 154 -1.01 -1.09 -5.74
CA LEU A 154 -2.24 -0.65 -6.36
C LEU A 154 -2.98 -1.84 -6.95
N VAL A 155 -4.30 -1.83 -6.90
CA VAL A 155 -5.13 -2.89 -7.49
C VAL A 155 -6.34 -2.35 -8.24
N GLY A 156 -6.81 -3.08 -9.25
CA GLY A 156 -8.01 -2.73 -10.02
C GLY A 156 -8.47 -3.86 -10.94
N GLU A 157 -9.63 -3.70 -11.59
CA GLU A 157 -10.05 -4.63 -12.66
C GLU A 157 -9.13 -4.52 -13.89
N GLY A 158 -8.61 -3.32 -14.10
CA GLY A 158 -7.57 -2.98 -15.06
C GLY A 158 -6.82 -1.75 -14.57
N HIS A 159 -6.06 -1.10 -15.45
CA HIS A 159 -5.17 0.01 -15.08
C HIS A 159 -5.88 1.38 -15.00
N GLU A 160 -7.11 1.48 -15.50
CA GLU A 160 -7.86 2.75 -15.58
C GLU A 160 -8.41 3.23 -14.22
N ARG A 161 -8.65 2.30 -13.30
CA ARG A 161 -9.27 2.58 -11.99
C ARG A 161 -8.55 1.81 -10.91
N LEU A 162 -7.50 2.44 -10.39
CA LEU A 162 -6.65 1.85 -9.37
C LEU A 162 -7.04 2.33 -7.97
N VAL A 163 -7.01 1.39 -7.04
CA VAL A 163 -7.18 1.59 -5.61
C VAL A 163 -5.87 1.25 -4.90
N CYS A 164 -5.47 2.09 -3.94
CA CYS A 164 -4.33 1.84 -3.08
C CYS A 164 -4.65 0.66 -2.14
N LEU A 165 -3.94 -0.46 -2.28
CA LEU A 165 -3.97 -1.58 -1.33
C LEU A 165 -3.00 -1.31 -0.16
N GLU A 166 -1.77 -0.87 -0.48
CA GLU A 166 -0.77 -0.50 0.52
C GLU A 166 -0.05 0.78 0.09
N GLY A 167 0.39 1.58 1.08
CA GLY A 167 1.03 2.87 0.84
C GLY A 167 0.11 4.07 0.99
N HIS A 168 -1.05 3.94 1.65
CA HIS A 168 -2.00 5.04 1.84
C HIS A 168 -1.39 6.32 2.46
N LEU A 169 -0.50 6.15 3.46
CA LEU A 169 0.25 7.27 4.04
C LEU A 169 1.13 7.96 3.01
N ARG A 170 1.83 7.16 2.18
CA ARG A 170 2.71 7.66 1.12
C ARG A 170 1.90 8.34 0.02
N LEU A 171 0.78 7.77 -0.39
CA LEU A 171 -0.14 8.38 -1.35
C LEU A 171 -0.67 9.74 -0.84
N THR A 172 -1.01 9.83 0.45
CA THR A 172 -1.38 11.11 1.08
C THR A 172 -0.22 12.11 1.07
N ALA A 173 1.00 11.64 1.36
CA ALA A 173 2.21 12.46 1.34
C ALA A 173 2.53 13.00 -0.08
N TYR A 174 2.38 12.18 -1.12
CA TYR A 174 2.48 12.61 -2.52
C TYR A 174 1.50 13.74 -2.80
N ALA A 175 0.23 13.61 -2.41
CA ALA A 175 -0.77 14.65 -2.62
C ALA A 175 -0.49 15.94 -1.81
N LEU A 176 0.03 15.81 -0.57
CA LEU A 176 0.44 16.95 0.24
C LEU A 176 1.64 17.69 -0.36
N ALA A 177 2.55 16.97 -1.00
CA ALA A 177 3.70 17.53 -1.72
C ALA A 177 3.36 18.01 -3.15
N GLY A 178 2.11 17.85 -3.61
CA GLY A 178 1.68 18.28 -4.95
C GLY A 178 2.09 17.33 -6.07
N PHE A 179 2.24 16.03 -5.77
CA PHE A 179 2.66 14.98 -6.71
C PHE A 179 3.98 15.31 -7.43
N PRO A 180 5.09 15.48 -6.67
CA PRO A 180 6.32 16.07 -7.21
C PRO A 180 7.10 15.17 -8.17
N ALA A 181 6.75 13.88 -8.25
CA ALA A 181 7.49 12.89 -9.02
C ALA A 181 6.58 11.75 -9.47
N ASP A 182 7.05 11.05 -10.49
CA ASP A 182 6.54 9.73 -10.87
C ASP A 182 6.77 8.72 -9.74
N VAL A 183 5.88 7.73 -9.65
CA VAL A 183 5.85 6.78 -8.53
C VAL A 183 5.94 5.36 -9.04
N GLU A 184 6.91 4.62 -8.50
CA GLU A 184 7.01 3.18 -8.69
C GLU A 184 5.91 2.46 -7.92
N CYS A 185 5.26 1.50 -8.59
CA CYS A 185 4.14 0.76 -8.06
C CYS A 185 4.22 -0.72 -8.44
N LEU A 186 3.69 -1.57 -7.56
CA LEU A 186 3.18 -2.88 -7.93
C LEU A 186 1.70 -2.77 -8.23
N VAL A 187 1.30 -3.16 -9.43
CA VAL A 187 -0.08 -3.08 -9.91
C VAL A 187 -0.64 -4.48 -10.06
N GLY A 188 -1.68 -4.79 -9.30
CA GLY A 188 -2.39 -6.06 -9.32
C GLY A 188 -3.73 -5.94 -10.03
N THR A 189 -3.92 -6.67 -11.13
CA THR A 189 -5.19 -6.68 -11.87
C THR A 189 -5.90 -8.02 -11.77
N ALA A 190 -7.21 -8.00 -11.55
CA ALA A 190 -8.07 -9.18 -11.67
C ALA A 190 -9.50 -8.78 -12.06
N PRO A 191 -10.21 -9.55 -12.90
CA PRO A 191 -11.56 -9.18 -13.35
C PRO A 191 -12.58 -8.93 -12.23
N ALA A 192 -12.44 -9.61 -11.09
CA ALA A 192 -13.33 -9.45 -9.92
C ALA A 192 -12.82 -8.43 -8.88
N MET A 193 -11.66 -7.79 -9.13
CA MET A 193 -11.04 -6.87 -8.17
C MET A 193 -11.93 -5.68 -7.84
N GLY A 194 -12.79 -5.26 -8.77
CA GLY A 194 -13.72 -4.17 -8.56
C GLY A 194 -14.70 -4.42 -7.43
N ARG A 195 -15.02 -5.68 -7.09
CA ARG A 195 -15.88 -6.03 -5.94
C ARG A 195 -15.22 -5.79 -4.59
N TRP A 196 -13.92 -6.07 -4.50
CA TRP A 196 -13.10 -5.79 -3.32
C TRP A 196 -12.81 -4.29 -3.17
N ALA A 197 -12.62 -3.61 -4.30
CA ALA A 197 -12.20 -2.22 -4.36
C ALA A 197 -13.33 -1.18 -4.16
N GLN A 198 -14.58 -1.62 -3.96
CA GLN A 198 -15.77 -0.75 -3.88
C GLN A 198 -15.83 0.05 -2.60
#